data_AF-A0A0Q7GI16-F1
#
_entry.id   AF-A0A0Q7GI16-F1
#
_cell.length_a   1.000
_cell.length_b   1.000
_cell.length_c   1.000
_cell.angle_alpha   90.00
_cell.angle_beta   90.00
_cell.angle_gamma   90.00
#
_symmetry.space_group_name_H-M   'P 1'
#
loop_
_entity.id
_entity.type
_entity.pdbx_description
1 polymer ?
#
loop_
_entity_poly.entity_id
_entity_poly.type
_entity_poly.pdbx_seq_one_letter_code
_entity_poly.pdbx_strand_id
1 'polypeptide(L)' 'MKQEHKLILELLESYLEKNPSQRFGQALFNLNINEFQKTTDPRNPNYNIRDIHGDNDLDIIKRIKNRLDLMNSLKTNN' A
#
# COMPACT_ATOMS: atom_id res chain seq x y z
N MET A 1 -18.82 -6.96 -6.41
CA MET A 1 -17.72 -5.99 -6.53
C MET A 1 -18.29 -4.61 -6.25
N LYS A 2 -17.76 -3.87 -5.27
CA LYS A 2 -18.24 -2.51 -4.91
C LYS A 2 -17.46 -1.44 -5.67
N GLN A 3 -17.88 -0.18 -5.56
CA GLN A 3 -17.17 0.94 -6.19
C GLN A 3 -15.78 1.13 -5.59
N GLU A 4 -15.64 0.92 -4.29
CA GLU A 4 -14.37 1.00 -3.58
C GLU A 4 -13.39 -0.07 -4.08
N HIS A 5 -13.88 -1.28 -4.35
CA HIS A 5 -13.06 -2.37 -4.89
C HIS A 5 -12.49 -1.97 -6.26
N LYS A 6 -13.31 -1.37 -7.13
CA LYS A 6 -12.87 -0.88 -8.44
C LYS A 6 -11.80 0.19 -8.29
N LEU A 7 -12.01 1.16 -7.41
CA LEU A 7 -11.05 2.23 -7.16
C LEU A 7 -9.71 1.69 -6.64
N ILE A 8 -9.73 0.68 -5.75
CA ILE A 8 -8.50 0.03 -5.29
C ILE A 8 -7.76 -0.63 -6.45
N LEU A 9 -8.47 -1.32 -7.34
CA LEU A 9 -7.87 -1.95 -8.53
C LEU A 9 -7.30 -0.92 -9.51
N GLU A 10 -8.02 0.16 -9.80
CA GLU A 10 -7.58 1.25 -10.66
C GLU A 10 -6.30 1.94 -10.13
N LEU A 11 -6.23 2.15 -8.80
CA LEU A 11 -5.04 2.72 -8.15
C LEU A 11 -3.84 1.76 -8.23
N LEU A 12 -4.08 0.46 -8.04
CA LEU A 12 -3.05 -0.57 -8.11
C LEU A 12 -2.51 -0.75 -9.54
N GLU A 13 -3.41 -0.79 -10.52
CA GLU A 13 -3.09 -0.82 -11.95
C GLU A 13 -2.24 0.39 -12.34
N SER A 14 -2.73 1.61 -12.06
CA SER A 14 -2.02 2.85 -12.34
C SER A 14 -0.62 2.91 -11.71
N TYR A 15 -0.45 2.29 -10.53
CA TYR A 15 0.86 2.20 -9.88
C TYR A 15 1.79 1.21 -10.58
N LEU A 16 1.29 0.04 -10.96
CA LEU A 16 2.08 -1.00 -11.64
C LEU A 16 2.49 -0.58 -13.06
N GLU A 17 1.61 0.11 -13.79
CA GLU A 17 1.94 0.69 -15.10
C GLU A 17 3.13 1.67 -15.02
N LYS A 18 3.19 2.47 -13.95
CA LYS A 18 4.30 3.40 -13.70
C LYS A 18 5.56 2.71 -13.17
N ASN A 19 5.46 1.47 -12.69
CA ASN A 19 6.54 0.72 -12.05
C ASN A 19 6.59 -0.72 -12.59
N PRO A 20 6.83 -0.94 -13.89
CA PRO A 20 6.67 -2.24 -14.54
C PRO A 20 7.65 -3.32 -14.04
N SER A 21 8.73 -2.94 -13.35
CA SER A 21 9.67 -3.88 -12.73
C SER A 21 9.21 -4.43 -11.38
N GLN A 22 8.21 -3.82 -10.75
CA GLN A 22 7.68 -4.28 -9.47
C GLN A 22 6.78 -5.49 -9.67
N ARG A 23 6.95 -6.51 -8.85
CA ARG A 23 6.03 -7.65 -8.79
C ARG A 23 4.72 -7.21 -8.14
N PHE A 24 3.61 -7.83 -8.53
CA PHE A 24 2.27 -7.53 -7.97
C PHE A 24 2.26 -7.50 -6.43
N GLY A 25 2.83 -8.52 -5.78
CA GLY A 25 2.91 -8.57 -4.32
C GLY A 25 3.71 -7.41 -3.71
N GLN A 26 4.76 -6.93 -4.37
CA GLN A 26 5.52 -5.76 -3.90
C GLN A 26 4.67 -4.49 -3.99
N ALA A 27 3.84 -4.33 -5.03
CA ALA A 27 2.93 -3.20 -5.14
C ALA A 27 1.91 -3.16 -3.99
N LEU A 28 1.40 -4.31 -3.54
CA LEU A 28 0.50 -4.37 -2.38
C LEU A 28 1.14 -3.79 -1.11
N PHE A 29 2.42 -4.06 -0.87
CA PHE A 29 3.15 -3.49 0.27
C PHE A 29 3.55 -2.04 0.03
N ASN A 30 4.03 -1.69 -1.17
CA ASN A 30 4.45 -0.34 -1.49
C ASN A 30 3.32 0.68 -1.38
N LEU A 31 2.08 0.26 -1.64
CA LEU A 31 0.85 1.04 -1.51
C LEU A 31 0.18 0.93 -0.14
N ASN A 32 0.78 0.22 0.83
CA ASN A 32 0.22 -0.02 2.16
C ASN A 32 -1.19 -0.67 2.14
N ILE A 33 -1.45 -1.51 1.14
CA ILE A 33 -2.63 -2.40 1.11
C ILE A 33 -2.39 -3.53 2.11
N ASN A 34 -1.25 -4.22 1.95
CA ASN A 34 -0.71 -5.12 2.96
C ASN A 34 0.40 -4.40 3.74
N GLU A 35 0.54 -4.76 5.02
CA GLU A 35 1.55 -4.19 5.90
C GLU A 35 2.14 -5.28 6.79
N PHE A 36 3.39 -5.11 7.22
CA PHE A 36 3.91 -5.89 8.34
C PHE A 36 3.31 -5.37 9.66
N GLN A 37 3.16 -6.24 10.64
CA GLN A 37 2.85 -5.81 11.99
C GLN A 37 3.92 -4.85 12.48
N LYS A 38 3.51 -3.75 13.14
CA LYS A 38 4.47 -2.81 13.72
C LYS A 38 5.29 -3.55 14.79
N THR A 39 6.60 -3.62 14.60
CA THR A 39 7.49 -4.06 15.69
C THR A 39 7.71 -2.91 16.66
N THR A 40 7.67 -3.19 17.96
CA THR A 40 8.05 -2.27 19.02
C THR A 40 9.53 -2.39 19.38
N ASP A 41 10.20 -3.49 19.00
CA ASP A 41 11.64 -3.71 19.21
C ASP A 41 12.36 -3.94 17.87
N PRO A 42 13.18 -2.99 17.39
CA PRO A 42 13.96 -3.13 16.16
C PRO A 42 14.96 -4.29 16.17
N ARG A 43 15.36 -4.78 17.36
CA ARG A 43 16.31 -5.89 17.52
C ARG A 43 15.64 -7.26 17.36
N ASN A 44 14.31 -7.29 17.45
CA ASN A 44 13.50 -8.48 17.24
C ASN A 44 12.43 -8.19 16.19
N PRO A 45 12.81 -8.16 14.90
CA PRO A 45 11.88 -7.81 13.84
C PRO A 45 10.74 -8.83 13.76
N ASN A 46 9.51 -8.33 13.90
CA ASN A 46 8.32 -9.12 13.68
C ASN A 46 7.92 -9.05 12.19
N TYR A 47 8.20 -10.12 11.44
CA TYR A 47 7.86 -10.24 10.02
C TYR A 47 6.43 -10.74 9.76
N ASN A 48 5.59 -10.80 10.80
CA ASN A 48 4.20 -11.18 10.63
C ASN A 48 3.46 -10.13 9.78
N ILE A 49 2.63 -10.61 8.86
CA ILE A 49 1.73 -9.76 8.09
C ILE A 49 0.62 -9.28 9.03
N ARG A 50 0.29 -8.00 8.98
CA ARG A 50 -0.84 -7.42 9.70
C ARG A 50 -2.13 -8.07 9.20
N ASP A 51 -3.01 -8.46 10.13
CA ASP A 51 -4.35 -8.87 9.76
C ASP A 51 -5.15 -7.68 9.23
N ILE A 52 -5.71 -7.84 8.03
CA ILE A 52 -6.51 -6.83 7.32
C ILE A 52 -7.98 -7.26 7.18
N HIS A 53 -8.39 -8.38 7.77
CA HIS A 53 -9.78 -8.87 7.67
C HIS A 53 -10.81 -7.83 8.15
N GLY A 54 -10.45 -7.02 9.14
CA GLY A 54 -11.30 -5.95 9.68
C GLY A 54 -11.14 -4.59 9.00
N ASP A 55 -10.25 -4.46 8.01
CA ASP A 55 -10.00 -3.17 7.37
C ASP A 55 -11.15 -2.83 6.41
N ASN A 56 -11.66 -1.60 6.51
CA ASN A 56 -12.66 -1.09 5.57
C ASN A 56 -11.99 -0.67 4.25
N ASP A 57 -12.67 -0.92 3.13
CA ASP A 57 -12.26 -0.51 1.79
C ASP A 57 -11.90 0.99 1.71
N LEU A 58 -12.65 1.86 2.41
CA LEU A 58 -12.36 3.30 2.46
C LEU A 58 -11.03 3.63 3.17
N ASP A 59 -10.69 2.89 4.23
CA ASP A 59 -9.43 3.08 4.94
C ASP A 59 -8.24 2.62 4.08
N ILE A 60 -8.42 1.53 3.33
CA ILE A 60 -7.44 1.07 2.34
C ILE A 60 -7.21 2.16 1.28
N ILE A 61 -8.28 2.70 0.68
CA ILE A 61 -8.18 3.79 -0.30
C ILE A 61 -7.44 5.00 0.28
N LYS A 62 -7.75 5.39 1.53
CA LYS A 62 -7.09 6.50 2.20
C LYS A 62 -5.59 6.24 2.38
N ARG A 63 -5.19 5.03 2.78
CA ARG A 63 -3.77 4.64 2.90
C ARG A 63 -3.04 4.71 1.56
N ILE A 64 -3.64 4.15 0.50
CA ILE A 64 -3.05 4.18 -0.84
C ILE A 64 -2.81 5.63 -1.29
N LYS A 65 -3.81 6.51 -1.16
CA LYS A 65 -3.70 7.92 -1.55
C LYS A 65 -2.62 8.65 -0.75
N ASN A 66 -2.63 8.54 0.58
CA ASN A 66 -1.61 9.15 1.43
C ASN A 66 -0.19 8.68 1.06
N ARG A 67 -0.05 7.40 0.69
CA ARG A 67 1.23 6.82 0.30
C ARG A 67 1.70 7.35 -1.05
N LEU A 68 0.81 7.49 -2.03
CA LEU A 68 1.11 8.10 -3.32
C LEU A 68 1.52 9.57 -3.17
N ASP A 69 0.81 10.34 -2.34
CA ASP A 69 1.14 11.74 -2.08
C ASP A 69 2.54 11.89 -1.46
N LEU A 70 2.88 11.04 -0.49
CA LEU A 70 4.21 10.99 0.10
C LEU A 70 5.28 10.60 -0.93
N MET A 71 5.03 9.63 -1.79
CA MET A 71 5.98 9.26 -2.86
C MET A 71 6.22 10.41 -3.83
N ASN A 72 5.16 11.15 -4.18
CA ASN A 72 5.25 12.28 -5.10
C ASN A 72 6.02 13.45 -4.48
N SER A 73 5.78 13.76 -3.20
CA SER A 73 6.51 14.83 -2.50
C SER A 73 8.00 14.54 -2.35
N LEU A 74 8.38 13.26 -2.18
CA LEU A 74 9.78 12.85 -2.15
C LEU A 74 10.45 12.95 -3.53
N LYS A 75 9.70 12.79 -4.63
CA LYS A 75 10.24 12.93 -5.99
C LYS A 75 10.47 14.39 -6.39
N THR A 76 9.67 15.32 -5.89
CA THR A 76 9.81 16.76 -6.20
C THR A 76 10.95 17.45 -5.44
N ASN A 77 11.42 16.83 -4.36
CA ASN A 77 12.47 17.36 -3.49
C ASN A 77 13.87 16.79 -3.79
N ASN A 78 14.00 15.97 -4.84
CA ASN A 78 15.25 15.40 -5.34
C ASN A 78 15.45 15.80 -6.81
#